data_AF-A0A952CTE2-F1
#
_entry.id   AF-A0A952CTE2-F1
#
_cell.length_a   1.000
_cell.length_b   1.000
_cell.length_c   1.000
_cell.angle_alpha   90.00
_cell.angle_beta   90.00
_cell.angle_gamma   90.00
#
_symmetry.space_group_name_H-M   'P 1'
#
loop_
_entity.id
_entity.type
_entity.pdbx_description
1 polymer ?
#
loop_
_entity_poly.entity_id
_entity_poly.type
_entity_poly.pdbx_seq_one_letter_code
_entity_poly.pdbx_strand_id
1 'polypeptide(L)' 'MTNSYTDLVKQTFDFPQEGFDVVDNYLQFNGVDIKKLIDKYGTPIKL' A
#
# COMPACT_ATOMS: atom_id res chain seq x y z
N MET A 1 7.74 26.91 11.43
CA MET A 1 7.86 25.93 10.34
C MET A 1 8.65 24.75 10.87
N THR A 2 8.00 23.63 11.11
CA THR A 2 8.68 22.38 11.50
C THR A 2 9.00 21.62 10.23
N ASN A 3 10.28 21.62 9.85
CA ASN A 3 10.81 20.87 8.70
C ASN A 3 11.31 19.50 9.20
N SER A 4 10.50 18.78 9.98
CA SER A 4 10.92 17.46 10.44
C SER A 4 10.80 16.47 9.28
N TYR A 5 11.67 15.44 9.25
CA TYR A 5 11.54 14.34 8.30
C TYR A 5 10.14 13.70 8.36
N THR A 6 9.55 13.65 9.55
CA THR A 6 8.18 13.18 9.77
C THR A 6 7.12 14.02 9.07
N ASP A 7 7.30 15.35 9.01
CA ASP A 7 6.38 16.25 8.31
C ASP A 7 6.52 16.10 6.78
N LEU A 8 7.74 15.90 6.27
CA LEU A 8 8.00 15.57 4.86
C LEU A 8 7.32 14.26 4.46
N VAL A 9 7.44 13.22 5.29
CA VAL A 9 6.77 11.93 5.07
C VAL A 9 5.25 12.13 5.05
N LYS A 10 4.68 12.81 6.06
CA LYS A 10 3.23 13.06 6.09
C LYS A 10 2.73 13.84 4.87
N GLN A 11 3.52 14.76 4.34
CA GLN A 11 3.16 15.52 3.14
C GLN A 11 3.18 14.67 1.85
N THR A 12 4.02 13.63 1.77
CA THR A 12 4.17 12.80 0.57
C THR A 12 3.28 11.56 0.54
N PHE A 13 2.73 11.14 1.69
CA PHE A 13 1.96 9.90 1.82
C PHE A 13 0.48 10.19 2.14
N ASP A 14 -0.29 10.56 1.11
CA ASP A 14 -1.74 10.40 1.14
C ASP A 14 -2.07 8.94 0.79
N PHE A 15 -2.55 8.18 1.76
CA PHE A 15 -3.05 6.82 1.57
C PHE A 15 -4.56 6.81 1.88
N PRO A 16 -5.40 6.15 1.06
CA PRO A 16 -5.05 5.32 -0.09
C PRO A 16 -4.68 6.15 -1.34
N GLN A 17 -3.60 5.76 -2.02
CA GLN A 17 -3.25 6.28 -3.34
C GLN A 17 -4.15 5.63 -4.40
N GLU A 18 -4.29 6.27 -5.56
CA GLU A 18 -5.03 5.70 -6.69
C GLU A 18 -4.53 4.27 -7.00
N GLY A 19 -5.48 3.35 -7.15
CA GLY A 19 -5.22 1.94 -7.39
C GLY A 19 -5.07 1.09 -6.13
N PHE A 20 -5.06 1.65 -4.92
CA PHE A 20 -5.20 0.86 -3.69
C PHE A 20 -6.64 0.83 -3.20
N ASP A 21 -7.19 -0.37 -3.08
CA ASP A 21 -8.52 -0.61 -2.55
C ASP A 21 -8.46 -1.60 -1.38
N VAL A 22 -9.38 -1.46 -0.43
CA VAL A 22 -9.54 -2.43 0.66
C VAL A 22 -10.86 -3.16 0.45
N VAL A 23 -10.79 -4.46 0.21
CA VAL A 23 -11.95 -5.34 0.01
C VAL A 23 -11.85 -6.48 1.00
N ASP A 24 -12.89 -6.67 1.83
CA ASP A 24 -12.93 -7.70 2.87
C ASP A 24 -11.72 -7.66 3.83
N ASN A 25 -11.25 -6.45 4.16
CA ASN A 25 -10.04 -6.19 4.96
C ASN A 25 -8.71 -6.65 4.32
N TYR A 26 -8.71 -6.97 3.04
CA TYR A 26 -7.51 -7.28 2.28
C TYR A 26 -7.21 -6.19 1.24
N LEU A 27 -5.91 -5.94 1.05
CA LEU A 27 -5.44 -4.96 0.07
C LEU A 27 -5.60 -5.51 -1.35
N GLN A 28 -6.21 -4.72 -2.21
CA GLN A 28 -6.13 -4.86 -3.65
C GLN A 28 -5.27 -3.74 -4.23
N PHE A 29 -4.48 -4.08 -5.25
CA PHE A 29 -3.71 -3.12 -6.04
C PHE A 29 -4.12 -3.24 -7.50
N ASN A 30 -4.69 -2.19 -8.08
CA ASN A 30 -5.24 -2.16 -9.43
C ASN A 30 -6.19 -3.34 -9.72
N GLY A 31 -7.09 -3.64 -8.76
CA GLY A 31 -8.01 -4.78 -8.84
C GLY A 31 -7.39 -6.16 -8.64
N VAL A 32 -6.09 -6.23 -8.31
CA VAL A 32 -5.39 -7.49 -8.02
C VAL A 32 -5.34 -7.73 -6.52
N ASP A 33 -5.83 -8.89 -6.10
CA ASP A 33 -5.82 -9.33 -4.71
C ASP A 33 -4.40 -9.73 -4.26
N ILE A 34 -3.79 -8.89 -3.41
CA ILE A 34 -2.43 -9.10 -2.92
C ILE A 34 -2.31 -10.35 -2.05
N LYS A 35 -3.35 -10.68 -1.28
CA LYS A 35 -3.36 -11.86 -0.42
C LYS A 35 -3.24 -13.14 -1.26
N LYS A 36 -3.95 -13.22 -2.38
CA LYS A 36 -3.83 -14.34 -3.33
C LYS A 36 -2.42 -14.50 -3.90
N LEU A 37 -1.73 -13.39 -4.17
CA LEU A 37 -0.35 -13.43 -4.66
C LEU A 37 0.61 -13.93 -3.58
N ILE A 38 0.45 -13.47 -2.34
CA ILE A 38 1.23 -13.94 -1.18
C ILE A 38 1.03 -15.44 -0.97
N ASP A 39 -0.22 -15.92 -1.01
CA ASP A 39 -0.50 -17.34 -0.80
C ASP A 39 0.11 -18.22 -1.89
N LYS A 40 0.19 -17.70 -3.13
CA LYS A 40 0.72 -18.43 -4.28
C LYS A 40 2.25 -18.43 -4.35
N TYR A 41 2.89 -17.30 -4.06
CA TYR A 41 4.32 -17.09 -4.32
C TYR A 41 5.16 -16.93 -3.04
N GLY A 42 4.53 -16.81 -1.88
CA GLY A 42 5.20 -16.51 -0.62
C GLY A 42 5.68 -15.06 -0.53
N THR A 43 6.52 -14.79 0.47
CA THR A 43 7.15 -13.49 0.72
C THR A 43 8.67 -13.65 0.87
N PRO A 44 9.48 -12.63 0.52
CA PRO A 44 9.10 -11.31 -0.01
C PRO A 44 8.75 -11.34 -1.51
N ILE A 45 7.80 -10.49 -1.91
CA ILE A 45 7.39 -10.32 -3.31
C ILE A 45 7.46 -8.84 -3.69
N LYS A 46 7.82 -8.56 -4.94
CA LYS A 46 7.80 -7.22 -5.54
C LYS A 46 6.70 -7.16 -6.59
N LEU A 47 5.82 -6.16 -6.47
CA LEU A 47 4.69 -5.88 -7.35
C LEU A 47 4.91 -4.57 -8.10
#